data_AF-A0A2J0L3K8-F1
#
_entry.id   AF-A0A2J0L3K8-F1
#
_cell.length_a   1.000
_cell.length_b   1.000
_cell.length_c   1.000
_cell.angle_alpha   90.00
_cell.angle_beta   90.00
_cell.angle_gamma   90.00
#
_symmetry.space_group_name_H-M   'P 1'
#
loop_
_entity.id
_entity.type
_entity.pdbx_description
1 polymer ?
#
loop_
_entity_poly.entity_id
_entity_poly.type
_entity_poly.pdbx_seq_one_letter_code
_entity_poly.pdbx_strand_id
1 'polypeptide(L)'
;MFPIAKNYLSRHYILDFENIGVRILYFFNTLDTYFIVAGAGSFMLYHQIYNAGPCFFIKYIFLSLFVLLLFKISDFHPLFLVFSPIYLFFLFRHHSFSVFDIFILLFFNLLFFMIIQFLFMGIPESIVARDITIGFRKIWLSIFTIAPTTVSMSMSLYFSTLYTLILYIQPSVVSLDGQLFWFTAFLASLLTFFLKTKSFISPKYMPCIKEMVCEKVIVINIDGCRMDKFYEAKLPFLNDLQQESSYFPNGIFTVYRALTNPAFASMLTGTIPGVHGIKSNNISRWKKVEALPDLVQTKLYGSIHMKHLSKKHWMVKTVSMVQNGIGKADHAMFSILKNDLTIHDGTRLFIADISETDFTGHAYGSESPQYLNALKKMDTQIKDLYAWLRTNNILSKAAMIICSDHGIVKIDHSYLLFEAEKRVPFLVMGKGIKKDNALHFEASIMDIAPTISYLLGIKYPDRCKARALTEILNM
;
A
#
# COMPACT_ATOMS: atom_id res chain seq x y z
N MET A 1 -12.67 18.81 -23.18
CA MET A 1 -13.36 18.18 -22.03
C MET A 1 -12.92 18.70 -20.65
N PHE A 2 -11.71 19.27 -20.48
CA PHE A 2 -11.16 19.69 -19.17
C PHE A 2 -11.69 20.98 -18.50
N PRO A 3 -12.20 22.02 -19.20
CA PRO A 3 -12.61 23.27 -18.54
C PRO A 3 -13.86 23.13 -17.65
N ILE A 4 -14.80 22.28 -18.09
CA ILE A 4 -16.09 22.07 -17.41
C ILE A 4 -15.89 21.30 -16.10
N ALA A 5 -15.11 20.22 -16.14
CA ALA A 5 -14.76 19.44 -14.94
C ALA A 5 -13.97 20.28 -13.92
N LYS A 6 -13.05 21.15 -14.39
CA LYS A 6 -12.29 22.06 -13.53
C LYS A 6 -13.20 23.05 -12.78
N ASN A 7 -14.11 23.72 -13.49
CA ASN A 7 -15.04 24.67 -12.88
C ASN A 7 -16.01 24.00 -11.92
N TYR A 8 -16.47 22.78 -12.24
CA TYR A 8 -17.37 22.02 -11.37
C TYR A 8 -16.66 21.57 -10.08
N LEU A 9 -15.47 20.96 -10.20
CA LEU A 9 -14.69 20.55 -9.03
C LEU A 9 -14.31 21.76 -8.17
N SER A 10 -13.83 22.86 -8.73
CA SER A 10 -13.48 24.04 -7.90
C SER A 10 -14.66 24.65 -7.14
N ARG A 11 -15.91 24.44 -7.62
CA ARG A 11 -17.12 25.00 -7.01
C ARG A 11 -17.83 24.03 -6.05
N HIS A 12 -17.61 22.72 -6.20
CA HIS A 12 -18.33 21.68 -5.47
C HIS A 12 -17.42 20.65 -4.77
N TYR A 13 -16.11 20.84 -4.77
CA TYR A 13 -15.18 19.94 -4.09
C TYR A 13 -15.35 20.01 -2.58
N ILE A 14 -15.72 18.88 -1.98
CA ILE A 14 -15.82 18.69 -0.54
C ILE A 14 -14.93 17.48 -0.21
N LEU A 15 -14.08 17.60 0.81
CA LEU A 15 -13.19 16.50 1.25
C LEU A 15 -13.96 15.20 1.53
N ASP A 16 -15.22 15.30 1.95
CA ASP A 16 -16.11 14.16 2.16
C ASP A 16 -16.47 13.42 0.86
N PHE A 17 -16.55 14.14 -0.28
CA PHE A 17 -16.75 13.51 -1.59
C PHE A 17 -15.52 12.71 -2.02
N GLU A 18 -14.31 13.26 -1.83
CA GLU A 18 -13.06 12.52 -2.06
C GLU A 18 -12.98 11.28 -1.16
N ASN A 19 -13.36 11.41 0.11
CA ASN A 19 -13.40 10.29 1.06
C ASN A 19 -14.30 9.16 0.57
N ILE A 20 -15.51 9.48 0.08
CA ILE A 20 -16.43 8.49 -0.48
C ILE A 20 -15.86 7.89 -1.76
N GLY A 21 -15.35 8.73 -2.68
CA GLY A 21 -14.76 8.29 -3.94
C GLY A 21 -13.59 7.32 -3.75
N VAL A 22 -12.68 7.61 -2.83
CA VAL A 22 -11.53 6.73 -2.52
C VAL A 22 -11.98 5.43 -1.86
N ARG A 23 -13.02 5.44 -1.02
CA ARG A 23 -13.59 4.20 -0.45
C ARG A 23 -14.26 3.32 -1.51
N ILE A 24 -14.94 3.93 -2.47
CA ILE A 24 -15.52 3.21 -3.62
C ILE A 24 -14.39 2.63 -4.48
N LEU A 25 -13.37 3.42 -4.79
CA LEU A 25 -12.17 2.96 -5.49
C LEU A 25 -11.57 1.74 -4.77
N TYR A 26 -11.35 1.80 -3.46
CA TYR A 26 -10.81 0.67 -2.70
C TYR A 26 -11.69 -0.58 -2.75
N PHE A 27 -13.01 -0.41 -2.65
CA PHE A 27 -13.97 -1.51 -2.75
C PHE A 27 -13.86 -2.22 -4.10
N PHE A 28 -13.62 -1.48 -5.18
CA PHE A 28 -13.45 -2.09 -6.50
C PHE A 28 -12.02 -2.52 -6.79
N ASN A 29 -11.02 -1.97 -6.10
CA ASN A 29 -9.60 -2.26 -6.34
C ASN A 29 -9.09 -3.51 -5.59
N THR A 30 -9.67 -3.83 -4.43
CA THR A 30 -9.23 -5.00 -3.65
C THR A 30 -9.89 -6.28 -4.15
N LEU A 31 -9.09 -7.34 -4.38
CA LEU A 31 -9.64 -8.63 -4.84
C LEU A 31 -10.72 -9.17 -3.91
N ASP A 32 -10.53 -9.02 -2.59
CA ASP A 32 -11.49 -9.38 -1.53
C ASP A 32 -12.96 -9.13 -1.86
N THR A 33 -13.24 -7.98 -2.46
CA THR A 33 -14.59 -7.51 -2.81
C THR A 33 -14.85 -7.63 -4.30
N TYR A 34 -13.84 -7.35 -5.13
CA TYR A 34 -13.94 -7.45 -6.58
C TYR A 34 -14.34 -8.85 -7.06
N PHE A 35 -13.71 -9.92 -6.55
CA PHE A 35 -13.94 -11.27 -7.09
C PHE A 35 -15.39 -11.70 -6.93
N ILE A 36 -16.05 -11.24 -5.85
CA ILE A 36 -17.47 -11.50 -5.59
C ILE A 36 -18.32 -10.75 -6.61
N VAL A 37 -18.07 -9.45 -6.80
CA VAL A 37 -18.83 -8.61 -7.74
C VAL A 37 -18.70 -9.13 -9.16
N ALA A 38 -17.46 -9.31 -9.64
CA ALA A 38 -17.20 -9.77 -10.99
C ALA A 38 -17.65 -11.21 -11.20
N GLY A 39 -17.32 -12.11 -10.28
CA GLY A 39 -17.60 -13.53 -10.47
C GLY A 39 -19.06 -13.92 -10.27
N ALA A 40 -19.76 -13.32 -9.29
CA ALA A 40 -21.21 -13.51 -9.13
C ALA A 40 -21.98 -12.78 -10.23
N GLY A 41 -21.55 -11.57 -10.62
CA GLY A 41 -22.14 -10.84 -11.74
C GLY A 41 -22.03 -11.62 -13.05
N SER A 42 -20.85 -12.18 -13.33
CA SER A 42 -20.61 -13.07 -14.48
C SER A 42 -21.52 -14.29 -14.47
N PHE A 43 -21.64 -14.96 -13.31
CA PHE A 43 -22.55 -16.10 -13.13
C PHE A 43 -24.02 -15.71 -13.38
N MET A 44 -24.48 -14.58 -12.85
CA MET A 44 -25.85 -14.11 -13.02
C MET A 44 -26.16 -13.74 -14.47
N LEU A 45 -25.24 -13.06 -15.17
CA LEU A 45 -25.40 -12.74 -16.60
C LEU A 45 -25.52 -14.01 -17.44
N TYR A 46 -24.63 -14.97 -17.22
CA TYR A 46 -24.69 -16.26 -17.91
C TYR A 46 -26.02 -16.98 -17.64
N HIS A 47 -26.42 -17.08 -16.37
CA HIS A 47 -27.65 -17.76 -16.00
C HIS A 47 -28.90 -17.08 -16.59
N GLN A 48 -28.91 -15.74 -16.69
CA GLN A 48 -30.01 -14.98 -17.30
C GLN A 48 -30.07 -15.16 -18.82
N ILE A 49 -28.94 -15.15 -19.51
CA ILE A 49 -28.88 -15.25 -20.97
C ILE A 49 -29.23 -16.67 -21.44
N TYR A 50 -28.77 -17.69 -20.71
CA TYR A 50 -28.91 -19.10 -21.11
C TYR A 50 -30.04 -19.83 -20.37
N ASN A 51 -30.87 -19.10 -19.60
CA ASN A 51 -32.03 -19.61 -18.87
C ASN A 51 -31.78 -20.92 -18.11
N ALA A 52 -30.71 -20.94 -17.30
CA ALA A 52 -30.18 -22.15 -16.67
C ALA A 52 -31.01 -22.70 -15.48
N GLY A 53 -32.31 -22.36 -15.39
CA GLY A 53 -33.25 -22.88 -14.38
C GLY A 53 -33.44 -21.96 -13.16
N PRO A 54 -34.03 -22.46 -12.05
CA PRO A 54 -34.21 -21.66 -10.83
C PRO A 54 -32.91 -21.52 -10.02
N CYS A 55 -32.58 -20.30 -9.63
CA CYS A 55 -31.39 -19.99 -8.85
C CYS A 55 -31.69 -20.14 -7.34
N PHE A 56 -31.26 -21.25 -6.72
CA PHE A 56 -31.39 -21.47 -5.26
C PHE A 56 -30.42 -20.59 -4.47
N PHE A 57 -30.85 -19.35 -4.18
CA PHE A 57 -30.02 -18.29 -3.61
C PHE A 57 -29.24 -18.69 -2.34
N ILE A 58 -29.86 -19.49 -1.46
CA ILE A 58 -29.23 -19.95 -0.21
C ILE A 58 -28.00 -20.84 -0.48
N LYS A 59 -28.07 -21.76 -1.45
CA LYS A 59 -26.95 -22.65 -1.78
C LYS A 59 -25.74 -21.85 -2.27
N TYR A 60 -25.97 -20.85 -3.12
CA TYR A 60 -24.90 -20.00 -3.63
C TYR A 60 -24.27 -19.16 -2.51
N ILE A 61 -25.04 -18.64 -1.55
CA ILE A 61 -24.46 -17.94 -0.39
C ILE A 61 -23.47 -18.83 0.37
N PHE A 62 -23.84 -20.07 0.71
CA PHE A 62 -22.94 -20.98 1.42
C PHE A 62 -21.68 -21.29 0.61
N LEU A 63 -21.84 -21.51 -0.70
CA LEU A 63 -20.73 -21.77 -1.60
C LEU A 63 -19.78 -20.56 -1.69
N SER A 64 -20.32 -19.35 -1.80
CA SER A 64 -19.56 -18.10 -1.78
C SER A 64 -18.82 -17.89 -0.48
N LEU A 65 -19.43 -18.19 0.66
CA LEU A 65 -18.77 -18.10 1.97
C LEU A 65 -17.60 -19.08 2.07
N PHE A 66 -17.74 -20.29 1.55
CA PHE A 66 -16.68 -21.30 1.55
C PHE A 66 -15.52 -20.91 0.62
N VAL A 67 -15.82 -20.44 -0.59
CA VAL A 67 -14.79 -19.92 -1.52
C VAL A 67 -14.08 -18.70 -0.94
N LEU A 68 -14.84 -17.77 -0.33
CA LEU A 68 -14.26 -16.61 0.35
C LEU A 68 -13.32 -17.04 1.47
N LEU A 69 -13.68 -18.08 2.25
CA LEU A 69 -12.80 -18.63 3.28
C LEU A 69 -11.49 -19.16 2.68
N LEU A 70 -11.55 -19.96 1.62
CA LEU A 70 -10.37 -20.50 0.94
C LEU A 70 -9.44 -19.38 0.45
N PHE A 71 -10.00 -18.37 -0.21
CA PHE A 71 -9.23 -17.23 -0.74
C PHE A 71 -8.68 -16.34 0.37
N LYS A 72 -9.40 -16.20 1.50
CA LYS A 72 -8.92 -15.47 2.67
C LYS A 72 -7.79 -16.19 3.40
N ILE A 73 -7.83 -17.53 3.48
CA ILE A 73 -6.72 -18.32 4.04
C ILE A 73 -5.47 -18.16 3.16
N SER A 74 -5.64 -18.28 1.84
CA SER A 74 -4.55 -18.09 0.88
C SER A 74 -4.15 -16.62 0.70
N ASP A 75 -4.89 -15.68 1.31
CA ASP A 75 -4.62 -14.25 1.28
C ASP A 75 -4.64 -13.64 -0.13
N PHE A 76 -5.37 -14.28 -1.06
CA PHE A 76 -5.35 -14.02 -2.51
C PHE A 76 -3.94 -14.08 -3.10
N HIS A 77 -3.02 -14.83 -2.49
CA HIS A 77 -1.61 -14.85 -2.87
C HIS A 77 -1.38 -15.63 -4.18
N PRO A 78 -0.45 -15.19 -5.05
CA PRO A 78 -0.17 -15.87 -6.33
C PRO A 78 0.21 -17.35 -6.22
N LEU A 79 0.79 -17.80 -5.09
CA LEU A 79 1.08 -19.23 -4.88
C LEU A 79 -0.16 -20.11 -4.94
N PHE A 80 -1.35 -19.59 -4.62
CA PHE A 80 -2.59 -20.35 -4.76
C PHE A 80 -2.87 -20.73 -6.22
N LEU A 81 -2.50 -19.85 -7.16
CA LEU A 81 -2.57 -20.11 -8.60
C LEU A 81 -1.64 -21.25 -9.03
N VAL A 82 -0.44 -21.33 -8.43
CA VAL A 82 0.55 -22.37 -8.74
C VAL A 82 0.04 -23.77 -8.37
N PHE A 83 -0.75 -23.87 -7.30
CA PHE A 83 -1.38 -25.13 -6.88
C PHE A 83 -2.65 -25.49 -7.67
N SER A 84 -3.11 -24.62 -8.57
CA SER A 84 -4.38 -24.78 -9.29
C SER A 84 -4.52 -26.04 -10.15
N PRO A 85 -3.47 -26.57 -10.81
CA PRO A 85 -3.63 -27.77 -11.63
C PRO A 85 -4.23 -28.96 -10.85
N ILE A 86 -3.94 -29.07 -9.55
CA ILE A 86 -4.36 -30.20 -8.71
C ILE A 86 -5.88 -30.17 -8.48
N TYR A 87 -6.44 -29.05 -8.01
CA TYR A 87 -7.89 -29.00 -7.77
C TYR A 87 -8.68 -28.78 -9.05
N LEU A 88 -8.15 -28.07 -10.05
CA LEU A 88 -8.82 -27.90 -11.34
C LEU A 88 -9.00 -29.24 -12.06
N PHE A 89 -8.08 -30.19 -11.88
CA PHE A 89 -8.24 -31.55 -12.39
C PHE A 89 -9.54 -32.20 -11.89
N PHE A 90 -9.85 -32.10 -10.60
CA PHE A 90 -11.08 -32.66 -10.03
C PHE A 90 -12.32 -31.83 -10.40
N LEU A 91 -12.19 -30.51 -10.47
CA LEU A 91 -13.28 -29.62 -10.88
C LEU A 91 -13.79 -29.97 -12.28
N PHE A 92 -12.87 -30.22 -13.22
CA PHE A 92 -13.19 -30.48 -14.63
C PHE A 92 -13.50 -31.94 -14.96
N ARG A 93 -13.38 -32.87 -14.00
CA ARG A 93 -13.89 -34.23 -14.16
C ARG A 93 -15.40 -34.35 -14.00
N HIS A 94 -16.05 -33.29 -13.52
CA HIS A 94 -17.50 -33.26 -13.42
C HIS A 94 -18.14 -33.28 -14.81
N HIS A 95 -19.03 -34.25 -15.06
CA HIS A 95 -19.53 -34.65 -16.39
C HIS A 95 -20.50 -33.67 -17.09
N SER A 96 -20.44 -32.36 -16.86
CA SER A 96 -21.59 -31.48 -17.20
C SER A 96 -21.28 -30.13 -17.85
N PHE A 97 -20.07 -29.82 -18.31
CA PHE A 97 -19.78 -28.49 -18.86
C PHE A 97 -19.29 -28.50 -20.30
N SER A 98 -19.71 -27.50 -21.07
CA SER A 98 -19.14 -27.22 -22.39
C SER A 98 -17.90 -26.34 -22.23
N VAL A 99 -16.86 -26.63 -23.01
CA VAL A 99 -15.70 -25.73 -23.16
C VAL A 99 -16.17 -24.33 -23.61
N PHE A 100 -17.25 -24.27 -24.39
CA PHE A 100 -17.87 -23.02 -24.81
C PHE A 100 -18.39 -22.19 -23.63
N ASP A 101 -19.01 -22.83 -22.62
CA ASP A 101 -19.50 -22.15 -21.42
C ASP A 101 -18.36 -21.53 -20.62
N ILE A 102 -17.24 -22.24 -20.49
CA ILE A 102 -16.03 -21.72 -19.83
C ILE A 102 -15.54 -20.45 -20.54
N PHE A 103 -15.49 -20.44 -21.87
CA PHE A 103 -15.09 -19.26 -22.64
C PHE A 103 -16.06 -18.07 -22.44
N ILE A 104 -17.37 -18.33 -22.37
CA ILE A 104 -18.36 -17.27 -22.09
C ILE A 104 -18.17 -16.70 -20.68
N LEU A 105 -18.02 -17.55 -19.66
CA LEU A 105 -17.82 -17.10 -18.28
C LEU A 105 -16.51 -16.32 -18.12
N LEU A 106 -15.44 -16.75 -18.80
CA LEU A 106 -14.18 -16.01 -18.86
C LEU A 106 -14.36 -14.66 -19.55
N PHE A 107 -15.10 -14.61 -20.67
CA PHE A 107 -15.40 -13.38 -21.39
C PHE A 107 -16.16 -12.37 -20.52
N PHE A 108 -17.19 -12.81 -19.79
CA PHE A 108 -17.90 -11.92 -18.86
C PHE A 108 -17.01 -11.43 -17.73
N ASN A 109 -16.17 -12.30 -17.15
CA ASN A 109 -15.19 -11.87 -16.15
C ASN A 109 -14.21 -10.83 -16.70
N LEU A 110 -13.76 -10.99 -17.95
CA LEU A 110 -12.93 -10.00 -18.65
C LEU A 110 -13.68 -8.68 -18.88
N LEU A 111 -14.95 -8.73 -19.26
CA LEU A 111 -15.76 -7.52 -19.42
C LEU A 111 -15.90 -6.77 -18.09
N PHE A 112 -16.22 -7.47 -16.99
CA PHE A 112 -16.28 -6.88 -15.65
C PHE A 112 -14.94 -6.27 -15.24
N PHE A 113 -13.83 -6.97 -15.48
CA PHE A 113 -12.49 -6.46 -15.24
C PHE A 113 -12.27 -5.13 -15.98
N MET A 114 -12.49 -5.11 -17.30
CA MET A 114 -12.27 -3.92 -18.13
C MET A 114 -13.13 -2.73 -17.69
N ILE A 115 -14.41 -2.96 -17.40
CA ILE A 115 -15.33 -1.91 -16.94
C ILE A 115 -14.90 -1.37 -15.58
N ILE A 116 -14.66 -2.25 -14.61
CA ILE A 116 -14.33 -1.84 -13.23
C ILE A 116 -12.99 -1.11 -13.21
N GLN A 117 -11.98 -1.69 -13.86
CA GLN A 117 -10.64 -1.11 -13.90
C GLN A 117 -10.67 0.27 -14.56
N PHE A 118 -11.38 0.43 -15.67
CA PHE A 118 -11.46 1.71 -16.37
C PHE A 118 -12.23 2.76 -15.57
N LEU A 119 -13.42 2.41 -15.06
CA LEU A 119 -14.30 3.34 -14.35
C LEU A 119 -13.74 3.76 -12.99
N PHE A 120 -13.23 2.81 -12.21
CA PHE A 120 -12.86 3.07 -10.83
C PHE A 120 -11.39 3.37 -10.64
N MET A 121 -10.50 3.03 -11.58
CA MET A 121 -9.07 3.33 -11.47
C MET A 121 -8.58 4.24 -12.60
N GLY A 122 -8.86 3.85 -13.84
CA GLY A 122 -8.41 4.57 -15.03
C GLY A 122 -8.88 6.02 -15.05
N ILE A 123 -10.20 6.26 -14.94
CA ILE A 123 -10.77 7.61 -14.96
C ILE A 123 -10.29 8.47 -13.78
N PRO A 124 -10.36 8.02 -12.51
CA PRO A 124 -9.88 8.84 -11.39
C PRO A 124 -8.42 9.26 -11.50
N GLU A 125 -7.52 8.33 -11.86
CA GLU A 125 -6.10 8.66 -12.03
C GLU A 125 -5.86 9.55 -13.25
N SER A 126 -6.62 9.36 -14.34
CA SER A 126 -6.59 10.26 -15.50
C SER A 126 -6.98 11.69 -15.13
N ILE A 127 -7.91 11.89 -14.20
CA ILE A 127 -8.31 13.20 -13.70
C ILE A 127 -7.19 13.83 -12.87
N VAL A 128 -6.59 13.09 -11.94
CA VAL A 128 -5.51 13.59 -11.07
C VAL A 128 -4.27 13.97 -11.89
N ALA A 129 -3.89 13.12 -12.84
CA ALA A 129 -2.72 13.35 -13.71
C ALA A 129 -2.98 14.29 -14.88
N ARG A 130 -4.27 14.54 -15.20
CA ARG A 130 -4.69 15.29 -16.39
C ARG A 130 -4.21 14.63 -17.69
N ASP A 131 -4.28 13.31 -17.73
CA ASP A 131 -3.81 12.48 -18.83
C ASP A 131 -4.82 11.35 -19.08
N ILE A 132 -5.57 11.46 -20.18
CA ILE A 132 -6.62 10.49 -20.55
C ILE A 132 -6.05 9.12 -20.97
N THR A 133 -4.75 9.04 -21.26
CA THR A 133 -4.12 7.79 -21.70
C THR A 133 -3.89 6.81 -20.56
N ILE A 134 -3.96 7.27 -19.30
CA ILE A 134 -3.70 6.43 -18.11
C ILE A 134 -4.65 5.24 -18.05
N GLY A 135 -5.95 5.42 -18.30
CA GLY A 135 -6.90 4.29 -18.28
C GLY A 135 -6.47 3.15 -19.20
N PHE A 136 -6.10 3.47 -20.44
CA PHE A 136 -5.61 2.49 -21.42
C PHE A 136 -4.26 1.90 -21.04
N ARG A 137 -3.33 2.72 -20.54
CA ARG A 137 -2.01 2.25 -20.08
C ARG A 137 -2.13 1.27 -18.94
N LYS A 138 -3.00 1.54 -17.97
CA LYS A 138 -3.22 0.64 -16.84
C LYS A 138 -3.81 -0.68 -17.27
N ILE A 139 -4.72 -0.71 -18.25
CA ILE A 139 -5.22 -1.97 -18.83
C ILE A 139 -4.05 -2.77 -19.40
N TRP A 140 -3.22 -2.14 -20.24
CA TRP A 140 -2.06 -2.79 -20.84
C TRP A 140 -1.06 -3.31 -19.79
N LEU A 141 -0.70 -2.46 -18.83
CA LEU A 141 0.27 -2.78 -17.77
C LEU A 141 -0.27 -3.81 -16.78
N SER A 142 -1.60 -3.94 -16.65
CA SER A 142 -2.22 -4.93 -15.77
C SER A 142 -2.01 -6.37 -16.22
N ILE A 143 -1.75 -6.59 -17.52
CA ILE A 143 -1.42 -7.91 -18.08
C ILE A 143 -0.12 -8.45 -17.48
N PHE A 144 0.84 -7.56 -17.23
CA PHE A 144 2.19 -7.90 -16.77
C PHE A 144 2.40 -7.70 -15.28
N THR A 145 1.36 -7.28 -14.56
CA THR A 145 1.41 -7.03 -13.12
C THR A 145 0.81 -8.22 -12.40
N ILE A 146 1.55 -8.79 -11.44
CA ILE A 146 1.06 -9.84 -10.55
C ILE A 146 0.89 -9.20 -9.18
N ALA A 147 -0.34 -8.83 -8.85
CA ALA A 147 -0.73 -8.19 -7.61
C ALA A 147 -2.16 -8.59 -7.28
N PRO A 148 -2.55 -8.84 -6.03
CA PRO A 148 -3.91 -9.24 -5.70
C PRO A 148 -4.84 -8.03 -5.52
N THR A 149 -4.92 -7.26 -6.60
CA THR A 149 -5.74 -6.07 -6.81
C THR A 149 -6.29 -6.09 -8.24
N THR A 150 -7.14 -5.14 -8.59
CA THR A 150 -7.66 -5.03 -9.96
C THR A 150 -6.72 -4.39 -10.97
N VAL A 151 -5.48 -4.06 -10.57
CA VAL A 151 -4.40 -3.72 -11.51
C VAL A 151 -3.59 -4.92 -11.94
N SER A 152 -3.97 -6.12 -11.52
CA SER A 152 -3.51 -7.37 -12.12
C SER A 152 -4.66 -8.06 -12.83
N MET A 153 -4.59 -8.09 -14.16
CA MET A 153 -5.58 -8.80 -14.97
C MET A 153 -5.54 -10.30 -14.68
N SER A 154 -4.34 -10.88 -14.59
CA SER A 154 -4.17 -12.32 -14.35
C SER A 154 -4.78 -12.75 -13.01
N MET A 155 -4.51 -12.02 -11.93
CA MET A 155 -5.06 -12.34 -10.61
C MET A 155 -6.57 -12.09 -10.55
N SER A 156 -7.02 -10.96 -11.09
CA SER A 156 -8.45 -10.59 -11.11
C SER A 156 -9.29 -11.63 -11.85
N LEU A 157 -8.91 -11.93 -13.09
CA LEU A 157 -9.59 -12.92 -13.91
C LEU A 157 -9.55 -14.29 -13.27
N TYR A 158 -8.41 -14.68 -12.71
CA TYR A 158 -8.28 -15.99 -12.13
C TYR A 158 -9.24 -16.21 -10.95
N PHE A 159 -9.19 -15.33 -9.94
CA PHE A 159 -10.02 -15.50 -8.75
C PHE A 159 -11.52 -15.34 -9.07
N SER A 160 -11.87 -14.40 -9.94
CA SER A 160 -13.27 -14.21 -10.32
C SER A 160 -13.78 -15.36 -11.19
N THR A 161 -12.99 -15.85 -12.15
CA THR A 161 -13.37 -16.99 -13.00
C THR A 161 -13.43 -18.30 -12.23
N LEU A 162 -12.47 -18.58 -11.35
CA LEU A 162 -12.52 -19.77 -10.48
C LEU A 162 -13.78 -19.74 -9.61
N TYR A 163 -14.12 -18.59 -9.03
CA TYR A 163 -15.35 -18.43 -8.27
C TYR A 163 -16.59 -18.65 -9.14
N THR A 164 -16.68 -18.04 -10.32
CA THR A 164 -17.79 -18.26 -11.26
C THR A 164 -17.92 -19.73 -11.67
N LEU A 165 -16.82 -20.42 -11.94
CA LEU A 165 -16.81 -21.84 -12.30
C LEU A 165 -17.30 -22.71 -11.14
N ILE A 166 -16.94 -22.38 -9.90
CA ILE A 166 -17.44 -23.08 -8.72
C ILE A 166 -18.96 -22.89 -8.57
N LEU A 167 -19.47 -21.67 -8.78
CA LEU A 167 -20.92 -21.41 -8.77
C LEU A 167 -21.66 -22.16 -9.89
N TYR A 168 -21.04 -22.27 -11.05
CA TYR A 168 -21.60 -22.96 -12.21
C TYR A 168 -21.58 -24.49 -12.04
N ILE A 169 -20.42 -25.09 -11.71
CA ILE A 169 -20.23 -26.54 -11.60
C ILE A 169 -20.83 -27.12 -10.32
N GLN A 170 -20.80 -26.35 -9.23
CA GLN A 170 -21.30 -26.73 -7.91
C GLN A 170 -20.71 -28.06 -7.40
N PRO A 171 -19.39 -28.15 -7.17
CA PRO A 171 -18.71 -29.39 -6.77
C PRO A 171 -19.39 -30.05 -5.56
N SER A 172 -19.87 -31.28 -5.75
CA SER A 172 -20.63 -31.99 -4.73
C SER A 172 -19.76 -32.29 -3.50
N VAL A 173 -20.34 -32.14 -2.32
CA VAL A 173 -19.68 -32.57 -1.06
C VAL A 173 -19.78 -34.08 -0.82
N VAL A 174 -20.53 -34.80 -1.67
CA VAL A 174 -20.78 -36.24 -1.55
C VAL A 174 -20.01 -37.05 -2.60
N SER A 175 -19.81 -36.52 -3.81
CA SER A 175 -19.04 -37.24 -4.83
C SER A 175 -17.55 -37.22 -4.54
N LEU A 176 -16.84 -38.29 -4.91
CA LEU A 176 -15.39 -38.39 -4.72
C LEU A 176 -14.65 -37.22 -5.37
N ASP A 177 -14.95 -36.90 -6.64
CA ASP A 177 -14.31 -35.79 -7.35
C ASP A 177 -14.58 -34.44 -6.67
N GLY A 178 -15.80 -34.20 -6.17
CA GLY A 178 -16.11 -32.96 -5.47
C GLY A 178 -15.44 -32.87 -4.08
N GLN A 179 -15.35 -33.97 -3.34
CA GLN A 179 -14.57 -34.04 -2.10
C GLN A 179 -13.08 -33.79 -2.34
N LEU A 180 -12.51 -34.40 -3.38
CA LEU A 180 -11.12 -34.20 -3.77
C LEU A 180 -10.85 -32.76 -4.23
N PHE A 181 -11.77 -32.14 -4.97
CA PHE A 181 -11.71 -30.71 -5.29
C PHE A 181 -11.61 -29.85 -4.04
N TRP A 182 -12.54 -30.01 -3.10
CA TRP A 182 -12.57 -29.20 -1.87
C TRP A 182 -11.35 -29.44 -0.99
N PHE A 183 -10.94 -30.70 -0.82
CA PHE A 183 -9.75 -31.07 -0.06
C PHE A 183 -8.48 -30.45 -0.65
N THR A 184 -8.28 -30.59 -1.96
CA THR A 184 -7.07 -30.08 -2.63
C THR A 184 -7.05 -28.56 -2.74
N ALA A 185 -8.20 -27.91 -2.90
CA ALA A 185 -8.31 -26.45 -2.82
C ALA A 185 -8.00 -25.93 -1.40
N PHE A 186 -8.50 -26.60 -0.36
CA PHE A 186 -8.17 -26.26 1.03
C PHE A 186 -6.69 -26.47 1.33
N LEU A 187 -6.11 -27.60 0.90
CA LEU A 187 -4.69 -27.88 1.03
C LEU A 187 -3.84 -26.82 0.32
N ALA A 188 -4.22 -26.43 -0.90
CA ALA A 188 -3.56 -25.34 -1.63
C ALA A 188 -3.61 -24.01 -0.86
N SER A 189 -4.75 -23.66 -0.26
CA SER A 189 -4.87 -22.48 0.59
C SER A 189 -3.96 -22.55 1.82
N LEU A 190 -3.89 -23.71 2.47
CA LEU A 190 -3.06 -23.92 3.65
C LEU A 190 -1.56 -23.87 3.32
N LEU A 191 -1.13 -24.54 2.24
CA LEU A 191 0.23 -24.48 1.74
C LEU A 191 0.62 -23.03 1.39
N THR A 192 -0.29 -22.31 0.71
CA THR A 192 -0.09 -20.89 0.41
C THR A 192 0.10 -20.06 1.68
N PHE A 193 -0.72 -20.28 2.72
CA PHE A 193 -0.60 -19.58 4.00
C PHE A 193 0.77 -19.79 4.67
N PHE A 194 1.31 -21.01 4.61
CA PHE A 194 2.61 -21.32 5.22
C PHE A 194 3.80 -20.83 4.40
N LEU A 195 3.69 -20.86 3.06
CA LEU A 195 4.77 -20.56 2.13
C LEU A 195 4.83 -19.09 1.70
N LYS A 196 3.77 -18.29 1.94
CA LYS A 196 3.78 -16.87 1.58
C LYS A 196 4.85 -16.09 2.34
N THR A 197 5.31 -15.01 1.70
CA THR A 197 6.31 -14.11 2.25
C THR A 197 5.87 -13.53 3.60
N LYS A 198 6.83 -13.34 4.51
CA LYS A 198 6.63 -12.74 5.84
C LYS A 198 7.48 -11.49 5.97
N SER A 199 7.05 -10.56 6.81
CA SER A 199 7.85 -9.37 7.13
C SER A 199 9.20 -9.76 7.71
N PHE A 200 10.26 -9.10 7.27
CA PHE A 200 11.51 -9.09 8.01
C PHE A 200 11.31 -8.36 9.35
N ILE A 201 11.82 -8.93 10.43
CA ILE A 201 11.78 -8.32 11.77
C ILE A 201 13.21 -8.30 12.28
N SER A 202 13.74 -7.10 12.49
CA SER A 202 15.07 -6.90 13.05
C SER A 202 15.20 -7.55 14.44
N PRO A 203 16.40 -8.04 14.82
CA PRO A 203 16.66 -8.52 16.17
C PRO A 203 16.27 -7.44 17.19
N LYS A 204 15.35 -7.78 18.09
CA LYS A 204 14.76 -6.83 19.05
C LYS A 204 15.85 -6.21 19.93
N TYR A 205 15.94 -4.87 19.92
CA TYR A 205 16.87 -4.12 20.76
C TYR A 205 16.22 -2.78 21.17
N MET A 206 15.90 -2.64 22.45
CA MET A 206 15.23 -1.45 23.00
C MET A 206 15.92 -1.06 24.32
N PRO A 207 17.01 -0.26 24.24
CA PRO A 207 17.75 0.15 25.42
C PRO A 207 16.91 1.04 26.34
N CYS A 208 17.30 1.14 27.62
CA CYS A 208 16.64 2.05 28.54
C CYS A 208 16.80 3.50 28.06
N ILE A 209 15.68 4.22 27.99
CA ILE A 209 15.66 5.63 27.59
C ILE A 209 16.00 6.45 28.84
N LYS A 210 17.19 7.06 28.84
CA LYS A 210 17.67 7.87 29.98
C LYS A 210 17.30 9.34 29.82
N GLU A 211 17.59 9.90 28.65
CA GLU A 211 17.42 11.32 28.34
C GLU A 211 16.93 11.51 26.91
N MET A 212 16.36 12.69 26.64
CA MET A 212 15.93 13.10 25.30
C MET A 212 17.15 13.57 24.49
N VAL A 213 17.29 13.06 23.27
CA VAL A 213 18.37 13.46 22.33
C VAL A 213 18.01 14.75 21.59
N CYS A 214 16.76 14.87 21.13
CA CYS A 214 16.27 16.04 20.41
C CYS A 214 14.85 16.42 20.81
N GLU A 215 14.53 17.72 20.73
CA GLU A 215 13.21 18.26 21.11
C GLU A 215 12.10 17.79 20.17
N LYS A 216 12.41 17.71 18.86
CA LYS A 216 11.47 17.38 17.78
C LYS A 216 12.05 16.34 16.82
N VAL A 217 11.19 15.51 16.23
CA VAL A 217 11.53 14.68 15.07
C VAL A 217 10.63 15.04 13.89
N ILE A 218 11.24 15.18 12.71
CA ILE A 218 10.56 15.45 11.43
C ILE A 218 10.77 14.25 10.52
N VAL A 219 9.71 13.55 10.16
CA VAL A 219 9.74 12.40 9.24
C VAL A 219 9.21 12.85 7.89
N ILE A 220 10.01 12.66 6.85
CA ILE A 220 9.62 12.84 5.45
C ILE A 220 9.55 11.45 4.82
N ASN A 221 8.33 10.97 4.62
CA ASN A 221 8.07 9.74 3.89
C ASN A 221 7.91 10.06 2.41
N ILE A 222 8.67 9.39 1.56
CA ILE A 222 8.52 9.42 0.11
C ILE A 222 7.71 8.19 -0.28
N ASP A 223 6.38 8.31 -0.42
CA ASP A 223 5.50 7.17 -0.70
C ASP A 223 5.95 6.47 -1.99
N GLY A 224 6.03 5.14 -1.95
CA GLY A 224 6.33 4.31 -3.12
C GLY A 224 7.75 4.48 -3.69
N CYS A 225 8.74 4.94 -2.89
CA CYS A 225 10.11 5.17 -3.35
C CYS A 225 10.97 3.91 -3.24
N ARG A 226 11.36 3.36 -4.40
CA ARG A 226 12.23 2.19 -4.48
C ARG A 226 13.70 2.57 -4.26
N MET A 227 14.44 1.74 -3.53
CA MET A 227 15.87 1.99 -3.29
C MET A 227 16.72 1.97 -4.58
N ASP A 228 16.42 1.10 -5.53
CA ASP A 228 17.15 1.04 -6.79
C ASP A 228 16.91 2.28 -7.66
N LYS A 229 15.65 2.75 -7.71
CA LYS A 229 15.28 3.97 -8.45
C LYS A 229 15.74 5.25 -7.76
N PHE A 230 15.90 5.25 -6.44
CA PHE A 230 16.54 6.34 -5.70
C PHE A 230 17.93 6.64 -6.26
N TYR A 231 18.74 5.62 -6.54
CA TYR A 231 20.06 5.80 -7.15
C TYR A 231 20.00 6.06 -8.66
N GLU A 232 19.15 5.31 -9.39
CA GLU A 232 19.01 5.47 -10.85
C GLU A 232 18.55 6.88 -11.25
N ALA A 233 17.65 7.49 -10.47
CA ALA A 233 17.13 8.82 -10.73
C ALA A 233 18.19 9.92 -10.62
N LYS A 234 19.38 9.61 -10.06
CA LYS A 234 20.49 10.56 -9.81
C LYS A 234 19.99 11.79 -9.06
N LEU A 235 19.63 11.59 -7.80
CA LEU A 235 19.10 12.64 -6.92
C LEU A 235 20.27 13.39 -6.26
N PRO A 236 20.74 14.53 -6.82
CA PRO A 236 22.00 15.14 -6.38
C PRO A 236 21.93 15.57 -4.91
N PHE A 237 20.83 16.19 -4.48
CA PHE A 237 20.76 16.67 -3.11
C PHE A 237 20.71 15.52 -2.09
N LEU A 238 19.87 14.52 -2.31
CA LEU A 238 19.75 13.37 -1.40
C LEU A 238 21.00 12.49 -1.39
N ASN A 239 21.74 12.42 -2.50
CA ASN A 239 23.04 11.75 -2.55
C ASN A 239 24.09 12.52 -1.74
N ASP A 240 24.19 13.84 -1.92
CA ASP A 240 25.12 14.67 -1.15
C ASP A 240 24.78 14.67 0.35
N LEU A 241 23.48 14.61 0.67
CA LEU A 241 22.98 14.58 2.05
C LEU A 241 23.41 13.32 2.82
N GLN A 242 23.85 12.26 2.14
CA GLN A 242 24.44 11.08 2.79
C GLN A 242 25.65 11.44 3.67
N GLN A 243 26.47 12.40 3.23
CA GLN A 243 27.64 12.86 4.01
C GLN A 243 27.26 13.58 5.31
N GLU A 244 26.04 14.13 5.38
CA GLU A 244 25.51 14.83 6.55
C GLU A 244 24.56 13.95 7.39
N SER A 245 24.49 12.65 7.10
CA SER A 245 23.52 11.73 7.71
C SER A 245 24.13 10.40 8.14
N SER A 246 23.38 9.68 8.97
CA SER A 246 23.48 8.23 9.07
C SER A 246 22.47 7.60 8.13
N TYR A 247 22.87 6.62 7.33
CA TYR A 247 22.02 6.07 6.27
C TYR A 247 22.31 4.59 6.00
N PHE A 248 21.38 3.91 5.33
CA PHE A 248 21.57 2.54 4.84
C PHE A 248 21.83 2.55 3.33
N PRO A 249 23.05 2.24 2.84
CA PRO A 249 23.36 2.26 1.41
C PRO A 249 22.51 1.31 0.57
N ASN A 250 21.99 0.23 1.17
CA ASN A 250 21.13 -0.75 0.49
C ASN A 250 19.65 -0.61 0.87
N GLY A 251 19.28 0.50 1.52
CA GLY A 251 17.95 0.70 2.08
C GLY A 251 17.62 -0.23 3.25
N ILE A 252 16.41 -0.07 3.78
CA ILE A 252 15.83 -0.90 4.83
C ILE A 252 14.61 -1.67 4.29
N PHE A 253 14.18 -2.71 5.00
CA PHE A 253 13.07 -3.56 4.60
C PHE A 253 11.71 -2.97 5.01
N THR A 254 10.76 -2.94 4.06
CA THR A 254 9.34 -2.76 4.37
C THR A 254 8.72 -4.02 5.03
N VAL A 255 7.45 -3.95 5.38
CA VAL A 255 6.66 -5.06 5.92
C VAL A 255 5.85 -5.78 4.83
N TYR A 256 5.43 -7.01 5.12
CA TYR A 256 4.40 -7.68 4.36
C TYR A 256 3.00 -7.34 4.91
N ARG A 257 2.05 -6.85 4.12
CA ARG A 257 2.15 -6.47 2.69
C ARG A 257 2.76 -5.06 2.56
N ALA A 258 3.51 -4.81 1.49
CA ALA A 258 4.13 -3.51 1.22
C ALA A 258 3.10 -2.55 0.61
N LEU A 259 2.16 -2.14 1.44
CA LEU A 259 1.09 -1.20 1.12
C LEU A 259 1.18 -0.01 2.08
N THR A 260 0.77 1.18 1.64
CA THR A 260 0.89 2.44 2.38
C THR A 260 0.38 2.33 3.82
N ASN A 261 -0.90 1.98 4.03
CA ASN A 261 -1.48 1.98 5.38
C ASN A 261 -0.85 0.92 6.31
N PRO A 262 -0.65 -0.35 5.88
CA PRO A 262 0.10 -1.33 6.66
C PRO A 262 1.54 -0.92 7.01
N ALA A 263 2.27 -0.35 6.05
CA ALA A 263 3.66 0.07 6.22
C ALA A 263 3.77 1.25 7.18
N PHE A 264 2.98 2.31 6.99
CA PHE A 264 2.90 3.43 7.92
C PHE A 264 2.49 3.00 9.33
N ALA A 265 1.48 2.15 9.46
CA ALA A 265 1.09 1.65 10.79
C ALA A 265 2.24 0.89 11.46
N SER A 266 3.07 0.18 10.69
CA SER A 266 4.28 -0.48 11.20
C SER A 266 5.38 0.52 11.59
N MET A 267 5.57 1.59 10.81
CA MET A 267 6.50 2.70 11.14
C MET A 267 6.12 3.44 12.41
N LEU A 268 4.82 3.51 12.75
CA LEU A 268 4.32 4.21 13.92
C LEU A 268 4.22 3.34 15.18
N THR A 269 4.24 2.01 15.03
CA THR A 269 4.06 1.05 16.14
C THR A 269 5.28 0.18 16.41
N GLY A 270 6.17 0.02 15.44
CA GLY A 270 7.31 -0.89 15.52
C GLY A 270 6.91 -2.37 15.57
N THR A 271 5.77 -2.73 14.98
CA THR A 271 5.29 -4.12 14.88
C THR A 271 4.64 -4.38 13.52
N ILE A 272 4.44 -5.65 13.18
CA ILE A 272 3.87 -6.10 11.90
C ILE A 272 2.33 -5.92 11.80
N PRO A 273 1.76 -5.90 10.56
CA PRO A 273 0.32 -5.81 10.29
C PRO A 273 -0.60 -6.76 11.06
N GLY A 274 -0.15 -7.99 11.31
CA GLY A 274 -0.91 -8.97 12.11
C GLY A 274 -1.19 -8.50 13.55
N VAL A 275 -0.29 -7.69 14.12
CA VAL A 275 -0.34 -7.22 15.51
C VAL A 275 -1.11 -5.91 15.62
N HIS A 276 -0.82 -4.90 14.80
CA HIS A 276 -1.52 -3.60 14.88
C HIS A 276 -2.90 -3.60 14.21
N GLY A 277 -3.18 -4.57 13.31
CA GLY A 277 -4.51 -4.78 12.72
C GLY A 277 -4.77 -4.05 11.40
N ILE A 278 -3.85 -3.19 10.96
CA ILE A 278 -3.92 -2.53 9.65
C ILE A 278 -3.24 -3.43 8.62
N LYS A 279 -4.03 -4.15 7.81
CA LYS A 279 -3.55 -5.18 6.87
C LYS A 279 -3.75 -4.82 5.40
N SER A 280 -4.53 -3.79 5.12
CA SER A 280 -4.84 -3.31 3.77
C SER A 280 -5.20 -1.82 3.79
N ASN A 281 -5.20 -1.20 2.61
CA ASN A 281 -5.62 0.21 2.45
C ASN A 281 -7.15 0.39 2.57
N ASN A 282 -7.94 -0.69 2.48
CA ASN A 282 -9.40 -0.65 2.45
C ASN A 282 -10.05 -0.95 3.83
N ILE A 283 -10.41 -2.21 4.07
CA ILE A 283 -11.14 -2.65 5.27
C ILE A 283 -10.12 -3.08 6.33
N SER A 284 -9.59 -2.11 7.05
CA SER A 284 -8.68 -2.33 8.18
C SER A 284 -9.12 -1.53 9.39
N ARG A 285 -8.85 -2.07 10.58
CA ARG A 285 -9.11 -1.39 11.85
C ARG A 285 -7.95 -1.62 12.81
N TRP A 286 -7.61 -0.58 13.54
CA TRP A 286 -6.65 -0.67 14.63
C TRP A 286 -7.12 -1.70 15.67
N LYS A 287 -6.21 -2.60 16.04
CA LYS A 287 -6.32 -3.34 17.30
C LYS A 287 -5.93 -2.41 18.46
N LYS A 288 -6.13 -2.88 19.70
CA LYS A 288 -5.63 -2.19 20.90
C LYS A 288 -4.11 -2.26 20.95
N VAL A 289 -3.45 -1.31 20.28
CA VAL A 289 -2.00 -1.10 20.25
C VAL A 289 -1.73 0.40 20.33
N GLU A 290 -0.67 0.79 21.03
CA GLU A 290 -0.16 2.16 21.02
C GLU A 290 0.67 2.41 19.76
N ALA A 291 0.58 3.63 19.23
CA ALA A 291 1.46 4.14 18.18
C ALA A 291 2.05 5.47 18.64
N LEU A 292 3.11 5.96 17.98
CA LEU A 292 3.77 7.23 18.35
C LEU A 292 2.79 8.40 18.57
N PRO A 293 1.75 8.64 17.73
CA PRO A 293 0.82 9.75 17.95
C PRO A 293 -0.06 9.61 19.21
N ASP A 294 -0.13 8.43 19.82
CA ASP A 294 -0.79 8.22 21.12
C ASP A 294 0.15 8.59 22.30
N LEU A 295 1.46 8.63 22.06
CA LEU A 295 2.49 8.80 23.09
C LEU A 295 3.06 10.21 23.12
N VAL A 296 3.03 10.90 22.00
CA VAL A 296 3.55 12.24 21.85
C VAL A 296 2.69 13.03 20.88
N GLN A 297 2.49 14.32 21.17
CA GLN A 297 1.73 15.21 20.29
C GLN A 297 2.37 15.25 18.90
N THR A 298 1.60 14.77 17.92
CA THR A 298 2.05 14.50 16.56
C THR A 298 1.12 15.14 15.55
N LYS A 299 1.69 15.76 14.51
CA LYS A 299 0.94 16.23 13.33
C LYS A 299 1.32 15.39 12.10
N LEU A 300 0.30 14.86 11.44
CA LEU A 300 0.40 14.02 10.24
C LEU A 300 -0.05 14.83 9.01
N TYR A 301 0.70 14.77 7.92
CA TYR A 301 0.45 15.53 6.69
C TYR A 301 0.50 14.59 5.49
N GLY A 302 -0.43 14.75 4.54
CA GLY A 302 -0.41 13.96 3.31
C GLY A 302 -1.78 13.90 2.63
N SER A 303 -1.96 12.93 1.75
CA SER A 303 -3.22 12.67 1.05
C SER A 303 -4.31 12.14 2.00
N ILE A 304 -5.47 11.81 1.44
CA ILE A 304 -6.58 11.24 2.22
C ILE A 304 -6.25 9.87 2.84
N HIS A 305 -5.23 9.17 2.33
CA HIS A 305 -4.73 7.92 2.89
C HIS A 305 -4.26 8.12 4.34
N MET A 306 -3.56 9.22 4.63
CA MET A 306 -3.16 9.57 5.99
C MET A 306 -4.36 9.73 6.94
N LYS A 307 -5.50 10.22 6.45
CA LYS A 307 -6.74 10.30 7.23
C LYS A 307 -7.38 8.92 7.43
N HIS A 308 -7.34 8.05 6.43
CA HIS A 308 -7.90 6.69 6.51
C HIS A 308 -7.09 5.76 7.42
N LEU A 309 -5.78 5.93 7.44
CA LEU A 309 -4.86 5.25 8.35
C LEU A 309 -5.08 5.68 9.81
N SER A 310 -5.29 6.97 10.05
CA SER A 310 -5.17 7.55 11.39
C SER A 310 -6.31 7.17 12.34
N LYS A 311 -6.00 7.08 13.64
CA LYS A 311 -7.03 7.01 14.68
C LYS A 311 -7.78 8.34 14.76
N LYS A 312 -9.05 8.30 15.20
CA LYS A 312 -9.95 9.47 15.18
C LYS A 312 -9.42 10.70 15.93
N HIS A 313 -8.63 10.49 17.00
CA HIS A 313 -8.08 11.57 17.84
C HIS A 313 -6.72 12.08 17.36
N TRP A 314 -6.13 11.52 16.30
CA TRP A 314 -4.86 11.99 15.77
C TRP A 314 -5.05 13.26 14.94
N MET A 315 -4.08 14.18 15.01
CA MET A 315 -4.10 15.42 14.24
C MET A 315 -3.59 15.17 12.83
N VAL A 316 -4.50 15.18 11.85
CA VAL A 316 -4.19 14.97 10.43
C VAL A 316 -4.56 16.20 9.62
N LYS A 317 -3.62 16.68 8.81
CA LYS A 317 -3.83 17.73 7.81
C LYS A 317 -3.78 17.13 6.41
N THR A 318 -4.95 16.92 5.83
CA THR A 318 -5.10 16.34 4.49
C THR A 318 -4.93 17.38 3.41
N VAL A 319 -4.14 17.07 2.38
CA VAL A 319 -3.99 17.85 1.15
C VAL A 319 -4.50 17.03 -0.02
N SER A 320 -5.51 17.55 -0.72
CA SER A 320 -6.14 16.85 -1.84
C SER A 320 -5.26 16.86 -3.10
N MET A 321 -5.00 15.68 -3.64
CA MET A 321 -4.39 15.54 -4.97
C MET A 321 -5.39 15.81 -6.10
N VAL A 322 -6.67 15.51 -5.91
CA VAL A 322 -7.73 15.76 -6.91
C VAL A 322 -7.89 17.26 -7.17
N GLN A 323 -7.84 18.08 -6.12
CA GLN A 323 -8.01 19.52 -6.21
C GLN A 323 -6.74 20.22 -6.73
N ASN A 324 -5.57 19.84 -6.20
CA ASN A 324 -4.31 20.53 -6.52
C ASN A 324 -3.65 19.99 -7.79
N GLY A 325 -3.85 18.70 -8.09
CA GLY A 325 -3.10 17.93 -9.07
C GLY A 325 -1.71 17.55 -8.57
N ILE A 326 -1.03 16.74 -9.38
CA ILE A 326 0.34 16.27 -9.14
C ILE A 326 1.31 17.45 -8.98
N GLY A 327 2.25 17.34 -8.04
CA GLY A 327 3.34 18.31 -7.76
C GLY A 327 2.93 19.55 -6.97
N LYS A 328 1.67 19.99 -7.06
CA LYS A 328 1.17 21.11 -6.25
C LYS A 328 0.73 20.67 -4.86
N ALA A 329 0.20 19.45 -4.74
CA ALA A 329 -0.22 18.89 -3.45
C ALA A 329 0.95 18.82 -2.46
N ASP A 330 2.09 18.25 -2.85
CA ASP A 330 3.25 18.10 -1.99
C ASP A 330 3.87 19.47 -1.61
N HIS A 331 3.90 20.42 -2.54
CA HIS A 331 4.33 21.79 -2.24
C HIS A 331 3.42 22.51 -1.23
N ALA A 332 2.10 22.35 -1.37
CA ALA A 332 1.13 22.87 -0.41
C ALA A 332 1.28 22.20 0.96
N MET A 333 1.49 20.89 0.99
CA MET A 333 1.78 20.13 2.21
C MET A 333 3.02 20.68 2.93
N PHE A 334 4.13 20.86 2.22
CA PHE A 334 5.35 21.42 2.82
C PHE A 334 5.17 22.85 3.32
N SER A 335 4.33 23.65 2.66
CA SER A 335 3.99 24.99 3.16
C SER A 335 3.25 24.94 4.49
N ILE A 336 2.29 24.01 4.63
CA ILE A 336 1.56 23.79 5.89
C ILE A 336 2.51 23.28 6.98
N LEU A 337 3.39 22.33 6.65
CA LEU A 337 4.40 21.80 7.58
C LEU A 337 5.34 22.90 8.08
N LYS A 338 5.89 23.73 7.18
CA LYS A 338 6.76 24.86 7.55
C LYS A 338 6.07 25.82 8.52
N ASN A 339 4.82 26.17 8.26
CA ASN A 339 4.03 27.02 9.14
C ASN A 339 3.78 26.37 10.52
N ASP A 340 3.50 25.07 10.59
CA ASP A 340 3.32 24.41 11.88
C ASP A 340 4.61 24.24 12.67
N LEU A 341 5.77 24.14 12.01
CA LEU A 341 7.06 23.99 12.67
C LEU A 341 7.49 25.25 13.43
N THR A 342 6.99 26.43 13.03
CA THR A 342 7.21 27.71 13.74
C THR A 342 6.27 27.90 14.92
N ILE A 343 5.22 27.08 15.05
CA ILE A 343 4.28 27.13 16.16
C ILE A 343 4.82 26.30 17.33
N HIS A 344 4.80 26.89 18.53
CA HIS A 344 5.23 26.25 19.77
C HIS A 344 4.03 25.77 20.59
N ASP A 345 3.29 24.79 20.06
CA ASP A 345 2.07 24.23 20.68
C ASP A 345 2.28 22.90 21.42
N GLY A 346 3.53 22.52 21.68
CA GLY A 346 3.89 21.23 22.29
C GLY A 346 4.01 20.06 21.31
N THR A 347 3.80 20.27 20.00
CA THR A 347 4.04 19.22 18.99
C THR A 347 5.53 18.88 18.89
N ARG A 348 5.86 17.59 19.01
CA ARG A 348 7.24 17.08 18.98
C ARG A 348 7.51 16.09 17.85
N LEU A 349 6.48 15.62 17.15
CA LEU A 349 6.62 14.75 15.99
C LEU A 349 5.81 15.29 14.82
N PHE A 350 6.47 15.39 13.67
CA PHE A 350 5.88 15.85 12.41
C PHE A 350 6.14 14.78 11.37
N ILE A 351 5.11 14.32 10.66
CA ILE A 351 5.25 13.27 9.64
C ILE A 351 4.56 13.72 8.37
N ALA A 352 5.35 13.97 7.33
CA ALA A 352 4.87 14.39 6.02
C ALA A 352 5.04 13.26 5.00
N ASP A 353 3.94 12.94 4.33
CA ASP A 353 3.84 11.89 3.32
C ASP A 353 3.72 12.49 1.92
N ILE A 354 4.78 12.32 1.12
CA ILE A 354 4.86 12.81 -0.27
C ILE A 354 4.20 11.79 -1.19
N SER A 355 3.11 12.16 -1.86
CA SER A 355 2.30 11.20 -2.62
C SER A 355 2.61 11.12 -4.13
N GLU A 356 3.32 12.10 -4.73
CA GLU A 356 3.55 12.14 -6.19
C GLU A 356 4.33 10.92 -6.72
N THR A 357 5.28 10.40 -5.94
CA THR A 357 6.13 9.28 -6.36
C THR A 357 5.31 7.99 -6.51
N ASP A 358 4.58 7.58 -5.48
CA ASP A 358 3.69 6.42 -5.55
C ASP A 358 2.60 6.57 -6.63
N PHE A 359 1.94 7.75 -6.66
CA PHE A 359 0.92 8.03 -7.66
C PHE A 359 1.44 7.85 -9.09
N THR A 360 2.62 8.41 -9.41
CA THR A 360 3.19 8.29 -10.75
C THR A 360 3.64 6.87 -11.05
N GLY A 361 4.07 6.11 -10.04
CA GLY A 361 4.34 4.68 -10.16
C GLY A 361 3.10 3.89 -10.56
N HIS A 362 1.95 4.14 -9.93
CA HIS A 362 0.68 3.49 -10.28
C HIS A 362 0.11 3.92 -11.64
N ALA A 363 0.25 5.20 -11.99
CA ALA A 363 -0.33 5.78 -13.19
C ALA A 363 0.48 5.46 -14.47
N TYR A 364 1.81 5.47 -14.36
CA TYR A 364 2.72 5.38 -15.51
C TYR A 364 3.62 4.14 -15.48
N GLY A 365 3.78 3.52 -14.31
CA GLY A 365 4.73 2.45 -14.06
C GLY A 365 5.99 2.94 -13.36
N SER A 366 6.50 2.12 -12.45
CA SER A 366 7.72 2.32 -11.66
C SER A 366 9.02 2.39 -12.47
N GLU A 367 8.95 2.02 -13.75
CA GLU A 367 10.06 2.09 -14.72
C GLU A 367 9.93 3.29 -15.67
N SER A 368 8.89 4.11 -15.50
CA SER A 368 8.58 5.19 -16.43
C SER A 368 9.45 6.44 -16.21
N PRO A 369 9.67 7.25 -17.27
CA PRO A 369 10.28 8.57 -17.11
C PRO A 369 9.50 9.48 -16.16
N GLN A 370 8.17 9.33 -16.08
CA GLN A 370 7.31 10.10 -15.19
C GLN A 370 7.63 9.82 -13.71
N TYR A 371 7.80 8.54 -13.36
CA TYR A 371 8.21 8.13 -12.01
C TYR A 371 9.62 8.65 -11.66
N LEU A 372 10.60 8.51 -12.57
CA LEU A 372 11.94 9.07 -12.35
C LEU A 372 11.94 10.60 -12.22
N ASN A 373 11.10 11.29 -12.99
CA ASN A 373 10.96 12.74 -12.90
C ASN A 373 10.25 13.17 -11.60
N ALA A 374 9.29 12.39 -11.10
CA ALA A 374 8.70 12.60 -9.78
C ALA A 374 9.75 12.55 -8.68
N LEU A 375 10.64 11.54 -8.70
CA LEU A 375 11.76 11.46 -7.76
C LEU A 375 12.68 12.69 -7.83
N LYS A 376 13.01 13.18 -9.03
CA LYS A 376 13.85 14.38 -9.19
C LYS A 376 13.19 15.65 -8.66
N LYS A 377 11.88 15.81 -8.86
CA LYS A 377 11.13 16.93 -8.27
C LYS A 377 11.11 16.83 -6.75
N MET A 378 10.89 15.64 -6.22
CA MET A 378 10.92 15.36 -4.79
C MET A 378 12.28 15.74 -4.19
N ASP A 379 13.39 15.38 -4.82
CA ASP A 379 14.74 15.78 -4.40
C ASP A 379 14.89 17.30 -4.27
N THR A 380 14.33 18.06 -5.21
CA THR A 380 14.32 19.53 -5.18
C THR A 380 13.46 20.07 -4.02
N GLN A 381 12.28 19.49 -3.80
CA GLN A 381 11.39 19.93 -2.71
C GLN A 381 11.98 19.63 -1.33
N ILE A 382 12.62 18.47 -1.15
CA ILE A 382 13.31 18.14 0.11
C ILE A 382 14.52 19.07 0.30
N LYS A 383 15.27 19.41 -0.76
CA LYS A 383 16.34 20.42 -0.70
C LYS A 383 15.83 21.75 -0.16
N ASP A 384 14.71 22.25 -0.70
CA ASP A 384 14.11 23.51 -0.27
C ASP A 384 13.59 23.47 1.17
N LEU A 385 13.04 22.33 1.61
CA LEU A 385 12.66 22.12 3.01
C LEU A 385 13.88 22.09 3.92
N TYR A 386 14.91 21.32 3.58
CA TYR A 386 16.14 21.18 4.36
C TYR A 386 16.85 22.53 4.53
N ALA A 387 17.00 23.29 3.43
CA ALA A 387 17.58 24.64 3.47
C ALA A 387 16.77 25.56 4.41
N TRP A 388 15.45 25.52 4.33
CA TRP A 388 14.59 26.31 5.22
C TRP A 388 14.74 25.89 6.69
N LEU A 389 14.79 24.58 6.99
CA LEU A 389 15.00 24.06 8.34
C LEU A 389 16.36 24.49 8.93
N ARG A 390 17.40 24.53 8.10
CA ARG A 390 18.74 25.03 8.47
C ARG A 390 18.73 26.52 8.76
N THR A 391 18.17 27.33 7.86
CA THR A 391 18.10 28.80 8.02
C THR A 391 17.31 29.21 9.26
N ASN A 392 16.25 28.47 9.61
CA ASN A 392 15.46 28.72 10.81
C ASN A 392 16.01 28.02 12.08
N ASN A 393 17.22 27.47 12.01
CA ASN A 393 17.91 26.81 13.11
C ASN A 393 17.14 25.63 13.76
N ILE A 394 16.21 25.01 13.04
CA ILE A 394 15.35 23.93 13.56
C ILE A 394 16.16 22.64 13.77
N LEU A 395 17.04 22.29 12.83
CA LEU A 395 17.86 21.07 12.90
C LEU A 395 18.92 21.09 14.02
N SER A 396 19.17 22.24 14.66
CA SER A 396 20.04 22.31 15.85
C SER A 396 19.41 21.65 17.08
N LYS A 397 18.07 21.51 17.07
CA LYS A 397 17.26 20.95 18.17
C LYS A 397 16.40 19.77 17.75
N ALA A 398 16.36 19.46 16.45
CA ALA A 398 15.53 18.41 15.88
C ALA A 398 16.36 17.39 15.11
N ALA A 399 15.85 16.17 15.02
CA ALA A 399 16.29 15.19 14.04
C ALA A 399 15.32 15.15 12.85
N MET A 400 15.84 14.91 11.66
CA MET A 400 15.06 14.70 10.44
C MET A 400 15.33 13.29 9.92
N ILE A 401 14.28 12.55 9.63
CA ILE A 401 14.30 11.22 9.03
C ILE A 401 13.70 11.36 7.62
N ILE A 402 14.43 10.89 6.61
CA ILE A 402 13.92 10.76 5.24
C ILE A 402 13.85 9.27 4.95
N CYS A 403 12.67 8.77 4.61
CA CYS A 403 12.46 7.35 4.35
C CYS A 403 11.40 7.12 3.27
N SER A 404 11.12 5.86 3.01
CA SER A 404 9.91 5.43 2.31
C SER A 404 9.28 4.25 3.03
N ASP A 405 8.00 4.06 2.81
CA ASP A 405 7.17 3.04 3.41
C ASP A 405 7.19 1.75 2.60
N HIS A 406 7.19 1.82 1.27
CA HIS A 406 7.36 0.68 0.36
C HIS A 406 7.91 1.09 -1.02
N GLY A 407 8.34 0.10 -1.79
CA GLY A 407 8.56 0.25 -3.23
C GLY A 407 7.32 -0.12 -4.06
N ILE A 408 7.50 -0.20 -5.38
CA ILE A 408 6.44 -0.52 -6.34
C ILE A 408 7.00 -1.34 -7.51
N VAL A 409 6.21 -2.29 -8.02
CA VAL A 409 6.60 -3.19 -9.11
C VAL A 409 5.63 -3.02 -10.26
N LYS A 410 6.14 -2.63 -11.43
CA LYS A 410 5.30 -2.26 -12.58
C LYS A 410 4.34 -1.14 -12.17
N ILE A 411 3.06 -1.43 -11.97
CA ILE A 411 2.05 -0.44 -11.59
C ILE A 411 1.39 -0.76 -10.24
N ASP A 412 1.90 -1.71 -9.45
CA ASP A 412 1.33 -2.08 -8.15
C ASP A 412 2.30 -2.84 -7.21
N HIS A 413 1.77 -3.27 -6.06
CA HIS A 413 2.46 -4.03 -5.03
C HIS A 413 2.16 -5.53 -5.19
N SER A 414 3.21 -6.33 -5.41
CA SER A 414 3.05 -7.67 -5.97
C SER A 414 2.63 -8.76 -4.98
N TYR A 415 2.74 -8.45 -3.68
CA TYR A 415 2.63 -9.39 -2.56
C TYR A 415 3.68 -10.51 -2.57
N LEU A 416 4.51 -10.58 -3.60
CA LEU A 416 5.69 -11.43 -3.64
C LEU A 416 6.88 -10.75 -2.94
N LEU A 417 6.76 -9.45 -2.63
CA LEU A 417 7.77 -8.64 -1.95
C LEU A 417 9.10 -8.68 -2.73
N PHE A 418 9.03 -8.41 -4.04
CA PHE A 418 10.21 -8.37 -4.91
C PHE A 418 11.25 -7.36 -4.40
N GLU A 419 12.52 -7.46 -4.85
CA GLU A 419 13.58 -6.51 -4.47
C GLU A 419 13.16 -5.05 -4.65
N ALA A 420 12.51 -4.75 -5.77
CA ALA A 420 11.97 -3.43 -6.11
C ALA A 420 10.88 -2.94 -5.15
N GLU A 421 10.15 -3.83 -4.49
CA GLU A 421 9.09 -3.50 -3.53
C GLU A 421 9.62 -3.42 -2.10
N LYS A 422 10.60 -4.27 -1.77
CA LYS A 422 10.96 -4.55 -0.38
C LYS A 422 11.99 -3.59 0.22
N ARG A 423 12.90 -3.04 -0.60
CA ARG A 423 14.00 -2.16 -0.14
C ARG A 423 13.64 -0.69 -0.39
N VAL A 424 13.67 0.10 0.68
CA VAL A 424 13.30 1.52 0.69
C VAL A 424 14.43 2.39 1.27
N PRO A 425 14.61 3.64 0.80
CA PRO A 425 15.61 4.55 1.34
C PRO A 425 15.38 4.87 2.82
N PHE A 426 16.49 5.12 3.53
CA PHE A 426 16.48 5.61 4.91
C PHE A 426 17.72 6.45 5.19
N LEU A 427 17.51 7.70 5.58
CA LEU A 427 18.53 8.65 6.01
C LEU A 427 18.03 9.35 7.28
N VAL A 428 18.93 9.59 8.24
CA VAL A 428 18.64 10.36 9.45
C VAL A 428 19.75 11.35 9.75
N MET A 429 19.39 12.57 10.15
CA MET A 429 20.33 13.68 10.35
C MET A 429 19.80 14.67 11.39
N GLY A 430 20.64 15.63 11.79
CA GLY A 430 20.29 16.68 12.75
C GLY A 430 20.89 16.47 14.14
N LYS A 431 20.22 16.97 15.17
CA LYS A 431 20.73 16.97 16.54
C LYS A 431 21.01 15.56 17.05
N GLY A 432 22.26 15.32 17.47
CA GLY A 432 22.69 14.06 18.10
C GLY A 432 23.02 12.93 17.11
N ILE A 433 22.86 13.16 15.80
CA ILE A 433 23.08 12.14 14.77
C ILE A 433 24.51 12.24 14.22
N LYS A 434 25.14 11.08 13.97
CA LYS A 434 26.42 10.95 13.26
C LYS A 434 26.28 11.39 11.81
N LYS A 435 27.30 12.08 11.33
CA LYS A 435 27.50 12.41 9.92
C LYS A 435 28.36 11.34 9.26
N ASP A 436 28.24 11.22 7.95
CA ASP A 436 29.02 10.29 7.12
C ASP A 436 29.07 8.86 7.69
N ASN A 437 27.91 8.33 8.08
CA ASN A 437 27.80 7.07 8.80
C ASN A 437 26.93 6.07 8.03
N ALA A 438 27.57 5.28 7.18
CA ALA A 438 26.93 4.19 6.45
C ALA A 438 26.71 2.97 7.36
N LEU A 439 25.45 2.53 7.48
CA LEU A 439 25.05 1.35 8.23
C LEU A 439 24.86 0.16 7.29
N HIS A 440 25.56 -0.95 7.56
CA HIS A 440 25.61 -2.11 6.67
C HIS A 440 24.81 -3.34 7.14
N PHE A 441 24.16 -3.27 8.32
CA PHE A 441 23.29 -4.34 8.80
C PHE A 441 21.88 -4.22 8.21
N GLU A 442 21.09 -5.30 8.29
CA GLU A 442 19.69 -5.27 7.86
C GLU A 442 18.80 -4.62 8.92
N ALA A 443 17.99 -3.65 8.49
CA ALA A 443 17.01 -2.95 9.31
C ALA A 443 15.64 -2.92 8.61
N SER A 444 14.60 -2.55 9.35
CA SER A 444 13.22 -2.48 8.86
C SER A 444 12.62 -1.10 9.10
N ILE A 445 11.61 -0.71 8.31
CA ILE A 445 10.77 0.46 8.59
C ILE A 445 10.12 0.39 9.99
N MET A 446 9.97 -0.82 10.55
CA MET A 446 9.51 -1.01 11.92
C MET A 446 10.47 -0.41 12.96
N ASP A 447 11.76 -0.29 12.64
CA ASP A 447 12.79 0.26 13.52
C ASP A 447 12.67 1.78 13.69
N ILE A 448 11.85 2.43 12.86
CA ILE A 448 11.57 3.88 12.94
C ILE A 448 10.86 4.23 14.24
N ALA A 449 9.84 3.47 14.65
CA ALA A 449 9.08 3.77 15.87
C ALA A 449 9.95 3.80 17.13
N PRO A 450 10.71 2.74 17.47
CA PRO A 450 11.56 2.76 18.65
C PRO A 450 12.73 3.74 18.51
N THR A 451 13.23 4.00 17.30
CA THR A 451 14.25 5.02 17.09
C THR A 451 13.72 6.42 17.44
N ILE A 452 12.51 6.76 17.00
CA ILE A 452 11.85 8.03 17.37
C ILE A 452 11.59 8.10 18.87
N SER A 453 11.09 7.02 19.49
CA SER A 453 10.88 6.98 20.94
C SER A 453 12.17 7.28 21.70
N TYR A 454 13.29 6.67 21.29
CA TYR A 454 14.59 6.91 21.90
C TYR A 454 15.06 8.36 21.70
N LEU A 455 14.96 8.89 20.49
CA LEU A 455 15.35 10.28 20.17
C LEU A 455 14.55 11.31 20.98
N LEU A 456 13.24 11.10 21.13
CA LEU A 456 12.35 11.99 21.88
C LEU A 456 12.36 11.72 23.39
N GLY A 457 13.06 10.72 23.89
CA GLY A 457 13.04 10.42 25.31
C GLY A 457 11.66 9.99 25.84
N ILE A 458 10.84 9.34 25.00
CA ILE A 458 9.48 8.88 25.36
C ILE A 458 9.43 7.36 25.40
N LYS A 459 8.48 6.76 26.14
CA LYS A 459 8.35 5.29 26.17
C LYS A 459 8.18 4.69 24.75
N TYR A 460 8.61 3.44 24.60
CA TYR A 460 8.34 2.65 23.39
C TYR A 460 6.85 2.29 23.30
N PRO A 461 6.28 2.14 22.08
CA PRO A 461 4.95 1.56 21.91
C PRO A 461 4.81 0.17 22.55
N ASP A 462 3.68 -0.09 23.21
CA ASP A 462 3.41 -1.29 24.03
C ASP A 462 3.67 -2.64 23.33
N ARG A 463 3.41 -2.73 22.02
CA ARG A 463 3.61 -3.94 21.21
C ARG A 463 4.81 -3.88 20.28
N CYS A 464 5.72 -2.92 20.46
CA CYS A 464 6.93 -2.81 19.65
C CYS A 464 7.80 -4.08 19.74
N LYS A 465 8.16 -4.63 18.57
CA LYS A 465 9.03 -5.80 18.41
C LYS A 465 10.33 -5.48 17.66
N ALA A 466 10.51 -4.23 17.25
CA ALA A 466 11.60 -3.74 16.43
C ALA A 466 12.84 -3.38 17.26
N ARG A 467 13.87 -2.83 16.59
CA ARG A 467 15.06 -2.28 17.26
C ARG A 467 15.13 -0.77 17.17
N ALA A 468 15.57 -0.12 18.24
CA ALA A 468 16.02 1.27 18.19
C ALA A 468 17.41 1.33 17.52
N LEU A 469 17.57 2.18 16.52
CA LEU A 469 18.83 2.35 15.78
C LEU A 469 19.76 3.31 16.52
N THR A 470 20.32 2.91 17.67
CA THR A 470 21.21 3.80 18.45
C THR A 470 22.58 4.00 17.80
N GLU A 471 22.94 3.19 16.82
CA GLU A 471 24.18 3.29 16.06
C GLU A 471 24.30 4.61 15.28
N ILE A 472 23.16 5.26 15.01
CA ILE A 472 23.08 6.59 14.37
C ILE A 472 23.58 7.72 15.27
N LEU A 473 23.74 7.49 16.57
CA LEU A 473 24.01 8.55 17.55
C LEU A 473 25.50 8.81 17.74
N ASN A 474 25.85 10.07 17.96
CA ASN A 474 27.13 10.47 18.54
C ASN A 474 27.09 10.06 20.02
N MET A 475 27.72 8.94 20.37
CA MET A 475 27.81 8.50 21.78
C MET A 475 28.85 9.31 22.54
#